data_AF-A0A9P4MCA3-F1
#
_entry.id   AF-A0A9P4MCA3-F1
#
_cell.length_a   1.000
_cell.length_b   1.000
_cell.length_c   1.000
_cell.angle_alpha   90.00
_cell.angle_beta   90.00
_cell.angle_gamma   90.00
#
_symmetry.space_group_name_H-M   'P 1'
#
loop_
_entity.id
_entity.type
_entity.pdbx_description
1 polymer ?
#
loop_
_entity_poly.entity_id
_entity_poly.type
_entity_poly.pdbx_seq_one_letter_code
_entity_poly.pdbx_strand_id
1 'polypeptide(L)' 'MGKQAAQSGGGDSAAHPLLSLDGGGVRGLSSLYILKGIMQLLNHGRKKQGQQALEPFGVFHLIGGTGTGG' A
#
# COMPACT_ATOMS: atom_id res chain seq x y z
N MET A 1 -27.72 -24.93 -24.22
CA MET A 1 -27.72 -25.48 -22.85
C MET A 1 -26.37 -26.14 -22.64
N GLY A 2 -25.55 -25.69 -21.68
CA GLY A 2 -24.23 -26.25 -21.42
C GLY A 2 -23.21 -25.20 -21.01
N LYS A 3 -23.43 -24.59 -19.83
CA LYS A 3 -22.42 -23.76 -19.18
C LYS A 3 -21.27 -24.66 -18.73
N GLN A 4 -20.03 -24.29 -19.07
CA GLN A 4 -18.89 -24.58 -18.20
C GLN A 4 -18.11 -23.28 -18.05
N ALA A 5 -18.37 -22.62 -16.91
CA ALA A 5 -17.50 -21.58 -16.40
C ALA A 5 -16.19 -22.26 -16.01
N ALA A 6 -15.12 -22.01 -16.75
CA ALA A 6 -13.79 -22.28 -16.28
C ALA A 6 -13.53 -21.31 -15.13
N GLN A 7 -13.72 -21.79 -13.91
CA GLN A 7 -13.14 -21.19 -12.72
C GLN A 7 -11.63 -21.28 -12.87
N SER A 8 -10.97 -20.19 -13.26
CA SER A 8 -9.52 -20.08 -13.14
C SER A 8 -9.18 -19.81 -11.68
N GLY A 9 -9.11 -20.88 -10.89
CA GLY A 9 -8.48 -20.87 -9.57
C GLY A 9 -6.98 -20.62 -9.74
N GLY A 10 -6.59 -19.36 -9.77
CA GLY A 10 -5.21 -18.91 -9.63
C GLY A 10 -5.14 -18.08 -8.36
N GLY A 11 -4.89 -18.74 -7.22
CA GLY A 11 -4.60 -18.03 -5.98
C GLY A 11 -3.27 -17.30 -6.14
N ASP A 12 -3.33 -16.01 -6.46
CA ASP A 12 -2.18 -15.13 -6.45
C ASP A 12 -1.63 -15.10 -5.01
N SER A 13 -0.56 -15.85 -4.76
CA SER A 13 0.27 -15.72 -3.56
C SER A 13 1.11 -14.44 -3.57
N ALA A 14 0.65 -13.39 -4.27
CA ALA A 14 1.26 -12.07 -4.19
C ALA A 14 0.99 -11.54 -2.77
N ALA A 15 2.06 -11.27 -2.02
CA ALA A 15 1.92 -10.65 -0.71
C ALA A 15 1.26 -9.27 -0.88
N HIS A 16 0.10 -9.09 -0.27
CA HIS A 16 -0.65 -7.83 -0.33
C HIS A 16 -0.07 -6.88 0.72
N PRO A 17 0.51 -5.73 0.35
CA PRO A 17 1.10 -4.82 1.33
C PRO A 17 0.01 -4.24 2.25
N LEU A 18 0.29 -4.26 3.55
CA LEU A 18 -0.55 -3.66 4.60
C LEU A 18 0.29 -2.59 5.31
N LEU A 19 -0.35 -1.48 5.70
CA LEU A 19 0.27 -0.41 6.46
C LEU A 19 -0.44 -0.28 7.80
N SER A 20 0.34 -0.34 8.89
CA SER A 20 -0.13 -0.06 10.25
C SER A 20 0.61 1.15 10.81
N LEU A 21 -0.13 2.11 11.37
CA LEU A 21 0.40 3.31 11.99
C LEU A 21 0.00 3.36 13.47
N ASP A 22 0.99 3.21 14.34
CA ASP A 22 0.74 3.19 15.78
C ASP A 22 0.52 4.60 16.36
N GLY A 23 -0.25 4.66 17.44
CA GLY A 23 -0.44 5.88 18.22
C GLY A 23 0.86 6.32 18.90
N GLY A 24 1.25 7.57 18.70
CA GLY A 24 2.52 8.12 19.22
C GLY A 24 2.43 9.56 19.72
N GLY A 25 1.25 10.18 19.67
CA GLY A 25 1.10 11.62 19.95
C GLY A 25 1.86 12.44 18.92
N VAL A 26 2.53 13.51 19.36
CA VAL A 26 3.40 14.33 18.48
C VAL A 26 4.54 13.54 17.82
N ARG A 27 4.93 12.39 18.39
CA ARG A 27 5.94 11.51 17.81
C ARG A 27 5.42 10.75 16.59
N GLY A 28 4.12 10.70 16.35
CA GLY A 28 3.53 10.12 15.13
C GLY A 28 4.01 10.80 13.85
N LEU A 29 4.48 12.06 13.94
CA LEU A 29 5.07 12.77 12.81
C LEU A 29 6.29 12.04 12.23
N SER A 30 7.11 11.38 13.06
CA SER A 30 8.25 10.61 12.56
C SER A 30 7.80 9.46 11.65
N SER A 31 6.71 8.78 12.01
CA SER A 31 6.13 7.69 11.22
C SER A 31 5.60 8.19 9.86
N LEU A 32 5.00 9.39 9.84
CA LEU A 32 4.58 10.04 8.59
C LEU A 32 5.77 10.42 7.70
N TYR A 33 6.88 10.93 8.28
CA TYR A 33 8.08 11.23 7.51
C TYR A 33 8.75 9.97 6.94
N ILE A 34 8.74 8.87 7.69
CA ILE A 34 9.22 7.57 7.22
C ILE A 34 8.35 7.10 6.05
N LEU A 35 7.02 7.11 6.21
CA LEU A 35 6.08 6.73 5.14
C LEU A 35 6.28 7.61 3.89
N LYS A 36 6.44 8.92 4.07
CA LYS A 36 6.74 9.87 2.98
C LYS A 36 8.03 9.47 2.25
N GLY A 37 9.09 9.15 2.98
CA GLY A 37 10.36 8.71 2.39
C GLY A 37 10.22 7.41 1.58
N ILE A 38 9.46 6.44 2.10
CA ILE A 38 9.17 5.17 1.41
C ILE A 38 8.41 5.45 0.09
N MET A 39 7.34 6.26 0.14
CA MET A 39 6.55 6.60 -1.04
C MET A 39 7.36 7.38 -2.08
N GLN A 40 8.24 8.29 -1.64
CA GLN A 40 9.14 9.01 -2.53
C GLN A 40 10.10 8.07 -3.25
N LEU A 41 10.70 7.11 -2.55
CA LEU A 41 11.60 6.13 -3.13
C LEU A 41 10.87 5.25 -4.16
N LEU A 42 9.68 4.75 -3.80
CA LEU A 42 8.84 3.95 -4.68
C LEU A 42 8.46 4.71 -5.95
N ASN A 43 7.98 5.94 -5.80
CA ASN A 43 7.57 6.78 -6.92
C ASN A 43 8.72 7.26 -7.79
N HIS A 44 9.93 7.40 -7.24
CA HIS A 44 11.13 7.68 -8.02
C HIS A 44 11.42 6.55 -9.02
N GLY A 45 11.30 5.28 -8.57
CA GLY A 45 11.43 4.12 -9.45
C GLY A 45 10.38 4.11 -10.56
N ARG A 46 9.12 4.37 -10.21
CA ARG A 46 8.00 4.45 -11.16
C ARG A 46 8.18 5.55 -12.19
N LYS A 47 8.59 6.75 -11.74
CA LYS A 47 8.84 7.89 -12.63
C LYS A 47 9.95 7.58 -13.65
N LYS A 48 11.02 6.89 -13.25
CA LYS A 48 12.07 6.43 -14.17
C LYS A 48 11.54 5.46 -15.23
N GLN A 49 10.48 4.71 -14.91
CA GLN A 49 9.80 3.81 -15.83
C GLN A 49 8.66 4.50 -16.62
N GLY A 50 8.52 5.83 -16.52
CA GLY A 50 7.45 6.58 -17.17
C GLY A 50 6.05 6.35 -16.57
N GLN A 51 5.97 5.71 -15.41
CA GLN A 51 4.72 5.42 -14.73
C GLN A 51 4.27 6.57 -13.83
N GLN A 52 2.96 6.69 -13.63
CA GLN A 52 2.38 7.65 -12.69
C GLN A 52 2.74 7.29 -11.24
N ALA A 53 2.96 8.33 -10.43
CA ALA A 53 3.15 8.20 -8.99
C ALA A 53 1.89 7.61 -8.33
N LEU A 54 2.10 6.78 -7.31
CA LEU A 54 1.06 6.23 -6.47
C LEU A 54 1.00 6.98 -5.14
N GLU A 55 -0.21 7.13 -4.64
CA GLU A 55 -0.49 7.51 -3.26
C GLU A 55 -0.50 6.25 -2.37
N PRO A 56 -0.36 6.37 -1.04
CA PRO A 56 -0.32 5.22 -0.14
C PRO A 56 -1.48 4.23 -0.34
N PHE A 57 -2.71 4.72 -0.52
CA PHE A 57 -3.89 3.87 -0.75
C PHE A 57 -3.84 3.09 -2.09
N GLY A 58 -3.01 3.53 -3.04
CA GLY A 58 -2.75 2.82 -4.28
C GLY A 58 -1.65 1.75 -4.17
N VAL A 59 -0.97 1.67 -3.02
CA VAL A 59 0.10 0.70 -2.74
C VAL A 59 -0.34 -0.34 -1.70
N PHE A 60 -1.03 0.11 -0.65
CA PHE A 60 -1.44 -0.73 0.48
C PHE A 60 -2.91 -1.10 0.38
N HIS A 61 -3.22 -2.39 0.48
CA HIS A 61 -4.59 -2.90 0.44
C HIS A 61 -5.37 -2.62 1.73
N LEU A 62 -4.64 -2.45 2.84
CA LEU A 62 -5.19 -2.01 4.10
C LEU A 62 -4.26 -0.97 4.70
N ILE A 63 -4.86 0.10 5.20
CA ILE A 63 -4.19 1.10 6.02
C ILE A 63 -4.98 1.17 7.31
N GLY A 64 -4.34 0.86 8.42
CA GLY A 64 -4.91 0.94 9.75
C GLY A 64 -4.01 1.74 10.68
N GLY A 65 -4.60 2.30 11.73
CA GLY A 65 -3.84 2.96 12.77
C GLY A 65 -4.63 3.17 14.05
N THR A 66 -3.93 3.53 15.12
CA THR A 66 -4.53 3.82 16.42
C THR A 66 -4.12 5.22 16.91
N GLY A 67 -5.00 5.91 17.63
CA GLY A 67 -4.70 7.25 18.16
C GLY A 67 -4.32 8.25 17.06
N THR A 68 -3.13 8.88 17.16
CA THR A 68 -2.62 9.82 16.14
C THR A 68 -2.18 9.15 14.84
N GLY A 69 -2.08 7.83 14.80
CA GLY A 69 -1.70 7.07 13.62
C GLY A 69 -2.89 6.67 12.72
N GLY A 70 -4.11 6.71 13.25
CA GLY A 70 -5.35 6.51 12.46
C GLY A 70 -5.88 7.85 11.95
#